data_AF-A0A8J2NK05-F1
#
_entry.id   AF-A0A8J2NK05-F1
#
_cell.length_a   1.000
_cell.length_b   1.000
_cell.length_c   1.000
_cell.angle_alpha   90.00
_cell.angle_beta   90.00
_cell.angle_gamma   90.00
#
_symmetry.space_group_name_H-M   'P 1'
#
loop_
_entity.id
_entity.type
_entity.pdbx_description
1 polymer ?
#
loop_
_entity_poly.entity_id
_entity_poly.type
_entity_poly.pdbx_seq_one_letter_code
_entity_poly.pdbx_strand_id
1 'polypeptide(L)'
;TNPCSETYSGPGVFSEPETQAIRDFITKINNELVAYITLHSYSQFILIPFGHNNKPIPQFDAYMDLGRRIGQATAARYGTNYTVGN
;
A
#
# COMPACT_ATOMS: atom_id res chain seq x y z
N THR A 1 10.77 -13.58 -12.95
CA THR A 1 9.96 -14.60 -13.67
C THR A 1 10.26 -16.04 -13.25
N ASN A 2 11.21 -16.30 -12.33
CA ASN A 2 11.43 -17.64 -11.80
C ASN A 2 10.26 -18.06 -10.87
N PRO A 3 9.52 -19.14 -11.16
CA PRO A 3 8.42 -19.62 -10.30
C PRO A 3 8.85 -20.04 -8.89
N CYS A 4 10.13 -20.36 -8.69
CA CYS A 4 10.67 -20.72 -7.37
C CYS A 4 11.14 -19.50 -6.55
N SER A 5 10.93 -18.27 -7.02
CA SER A 5 11.29 -17.05 -6.29
C SER A 5 10.20 -16.68 -5.29
N GLU A 6 10.58 -16.32 -4.06
CA GLU A 6 9.66 -15.79 -3.03
C GLU A 6 8.86 -14.57 -3.49
N THR A 7 9.36 -13.81 -4.47
CA THR A 7 8.71 -12.63 -5.03
C THR A 7 8.25 -12.86 -6.48
N TYR A 8 7.94 -14.10 -6.85
CA TYR A 8 7.42 -14.42 -8.18
C TYR A 8 6.07 -13.71 -8.42
N SER A 9 5.93 -13.05 -9.57
CA SER A 9 4.76 -12.24 -9.92
C SER A 9 3.55 -13.02 -10.43
N GLY A 10 3.67 -14.34 -10.56
CA GLY A 10 2.69 -15.16 -11.27
C GLY A 10 2.85 -15.14 -12.80
N PRO A 11 2.11 -16.00 -13.52
CA PRO A 11 2.16 -16.11 -14.98
C PRO A 11 1.52 -14.92 -15.73
N GLY A 12 0.80 -14.04 -15.04
CA GLY A 12 0.15 -12.87 -15.63
C GLY A 12 -0.50 -11.97 -14.58
N VAL A 13 -0.99 -10.81 -15.01
CA VAL A 13 -1.67 -9.86 -14.11
C VAL A 13 -2.94 -10.49 -13.56
N PHE A 14 -3.13 -10.46 -12.23
CA PHE A 14 -4.25 -11.09 -11.53
C PHE A 14 -4.38 -12.60 -11.81
N SER A 15 -3.27 -13.34 -11.87
CA SER A 15 -3.30 -14.81 -12.02
C SER A 15 -3.86 -15.53 -10.80
N GLU A 16 -3.67 -14.99 -9.60
CA GLU A 16 -4.09 -15.63 -8.35
C GLU A 16 -5.57 -15.33 -8.06
N PRO A 17 -6.39 -16.34 -7.71
CA PRO A 17 -7.82 -16.14 -7.44
C PRO A 17 -8.09 -15.14 -6.30
N GLU A 18 -7.19 -15.06 -5.33
CA GLU A 18 -7.25 -14.10 -4.22
C GLU A 18 -7.15 -12.65 -4.74
N THR A 19 -6.24 -12.39 -5.68
CA THR A 19 -6.07 -11.05 -6.27
C THR A 19 -7.22 -10.69 -7.22
N GLN A 20 -7.81 -11.67 -7.90
CA GLN A 20 -9.00 -11.48 -8.72
C GLN A 20 -10.19 -11.07 -7.86
N ALA A 21 -10.40 -11.73 -6.72
CA ALA A 21 -11.50 -11.40 -5.81
C ALA A 21 -11.42 -9.94 -5.30
N ILE A 22 -10.21 -9.47 -4.94
CA ILE A 22 -10.00 -8.07 -4.51
C ILE A 22 -10.25 -7.10 -5.67
N ARG A 23 -9.71 -7.39 -6.87
CA ARG A 23 -9.92 -6.56 -8.07
C ARG A 23 -11.40 -6.42 -8.38
N ASP A 24 -12.13 -7.53 -8.40
CA ASP A 24 -13.54 -7.55 -8.80
C ASP A 24 -14.41 -6.82 -7.77
N PHE A 25 -14.11 -6.98 -6.48
CA PHE A 25 -14.78 -6.22 -5.42
C PHE A 25 -14.51 -4.71 -5.54
N ILE A 26 -13.25 -4.30 -5.66
CA ILE A 26 -12.88 -2.87 -5.79
C ILE A 26 -13.51 -2.27 -7.05
N THR A 27 -13.49 -2.99 -8.16
CA THR A 27 -14.10 -2.54 -9.42
C THR A 27 -15.60 -2.31 -9.25
N LYS A 28 -16.29 -3.19 -8.51
CA LYS A 28 -17.72 -3.06 -8.21
C LYS A 28 -18.03 -1.81 -7.37
N ILE A 29 -17.16 -1.45 -6.43
CA ILE A 29 -17.37 -0.31 -5.51
C ILE A 29 -16.58 0.94 -5.90
N ASN A 30 -16.02 1.03 -7.11
CA ASN A 30 -15.06 2.07 -7.49
C ASN A 30 -15.59 3.51 -7.29
N ASN A 31 -16.90 3.71 -7.45
CA ASN A 31 -17.55 5.01 -7.25
C ASN A 31 -17.76 5.37 -5.76
N GLU A 32 -17.59 4.41 -4.86
CA GLU A 32 -17.80 4.53 -3.41
C GLU A 32 -16.50 4.38 -2.61
N LEU A 33 -15.41 3.91 -3.24
CA LEU A 33 -14.13 3.67 -2.59
C LEU A 33 -13.40 5.00 -2.32
N VAL A 34 -13.26 5.34 -1.04
CA VAL A 34 -12.58 6.58 -0.60
C VAL A 34 -11.10 6.34 -0.23
N ALA A 35 -10.77 5.15 0.29
CA ALA A 35 -9.40 4.82 0.71
C ALA A 35 -9.11 3.32 0.56
N TYR A 36 -7.87 2.99 0.23
CA TYR A 36 -7.34 1.62 0.22
C TYR A 36 -6.13 1.53 1.15
N ILE A 37 -6.21 0.70 2.18
CA ILE A 37 -5.15 0.49 3.18
C ILE A 37 -4.83 -1.00 3.20
N THR A 38 -3.58 -1.35 2.88
CA THR A 38 -3.05 -2.72 3.02
C THR A 38 -2.06 -2.77 4.17
N LEU A 39 -2.11 -3.84 4.96
CA LEU A 39 -1.28 -4.01 6.14
C LEU A 39 -0.25 -5.11 5.90
N HIS A 40 1.02 -4.77 6.14
CA HIS A 40 2.14 -5.69 6.06
C HIS A 40 2.99 -5.55 7.31
N SER A 41 3.87 -6.52 7.51
CA SER A 41 4.95 -6.47 8.49
C SER A 41 6.26 -6.84 7.80
N TYR A 42 7.42 -6.38 8.27
CA TYR A 42 7.71 -5.64 9.50
C TYR A 42 8.17 -4.20 9.19
N SER A 43 9.07 -3.65 10.00
CA SER A 43 9.86 -2.42 9.75
C SER A 43 9.22 -1.07 10.06
N GLN A 44 7.96 -1.00 10.48
CA GLN A 44 7.31 0.24 10.93
C GLN A 44 7.33 1.35 9.84
N PHE A 45 6.87 1.02 8.64
CA PHE A 45 6.70 1.99 7.56
C PHE A 45 5.23 2.31 7.31
N ILE A 46 4.97 3.56 6.94
CA ILE A 46 3.73 4.00 6.31
C ILE A 46 4.09 4.36 4.88
N LEU A 47 3.72 3.49 3.95
CA LEU A 47 4.07 3.65 2.55
C LEU A 47 2.95 4.35 1.78
N ILE A 48 3.34 5.29 0.92
CA ILE A 48 2.46 5.95 -0.06
C ILE A 48 2.92 5.58 -1.48
N PRO A 49 2.06 5.72 -2.51
CA PRO A 49 2.47 5.37 -3.87
C PRO A 49 3.57 6.31 -4.43
N PHE A 50 4.34 5.89 -5.43
CA PHE A 50 4.33 4.58 -6.09
C PHE A 50 5.52 3.72 -5.66
N GLY A 51 5.32 2.40 -5.62
CA GLY A 51 6.40 1.43 -5.38
C GLY A 51 7.04 0.83 -6.65
N HIS A 52 6.47 1.04 -7.83
CA HIS A 52 6.97 0.43 -9.08
C HIS A 52 7.89 1.35 -9.91
N ASN A 53 7.98 2.64 -9.55
CA ASN A 53 8.87 3.62 -10.18
C ASN A 53 9.13 4.79 -9.22
N ASN A 54 10.09 5.67 -9.55
CA ASN A 54 10.50 6.80 -8.70
C ASN A 54 9.71 8.10 -8.97
N LYS A 55 8.59 8.05 -9.69
CA LYS A 55 7.77 9.25 -9.93
C LYS A 55 6.91 9.52 -8.69
N PRO A 56 6.76 10.79 -8.29
CA PRO A 56 5.86 11.14 -7.20
C PRO A 56 4.41 10.89 -7.61
N ILE A 57 3.56 10.50 -6.63
CA ILE A 57 2.11 10.51 -6.79
C ILE A 57 1.62 11.96 -6.98
N PRO A 58 0.56 12.20 -7.78
CA PRO A 58 -0.16 13.47 -7.71
C PRO A 58 -0.54 13.81 -6.27
N GLN A 59 -0.37 15.07 -5.86
CA GLN A 59 -0.62 15.53 -4.47
C GLN A 59 0.31 14.88 -3.42
N PHE A 60 1.55 14.57 -3.79
CA PHE A 60 2.58 13.97 -2.92
C PHE A 60 2.62 14.57 -1.50
N ASP A 61 2.62 15.90 -1.37
CA ASP A 61 2.68 16.57 -0.06
C ASP A 61 1.49 16.25 0.84
N ALA A 62 0.28 16.10 0.26
CA ALA A 62 -0.92 15.73 1.01
C ALA A 62 -0.84 14.28 1.51
N TYR A 63 -0.31 13.37 0.70
CA TYR A 63 -0.07 11.98 1.11
C TYR A 63 1.01 11.88 2.19
N MET A 64 2.08 12.66 2.08
CA MET A 64 3.12 12.74 3.10
C MET A 64 2.58 13.30 4.42
N ASP A 65 1.74 14.35 4.39
CA ASP A 65 1.08 14.89 5.59
C ASP A 65 0.15 13.85 6.23
N LEU A 66 -0.68 13.18 5.42
CA LEU A 66 -1.55 12.10 5.90
C LEU A 66 -0.75 10.99 6.58
N GLY A 67 0.32 10.50 5.94
CA GLY A 67 1.17 9.45 6.50
C GLY A 67 1.85 9.88 7.81
N ARG A 68 2.31 11.13 7.92
CA ARG A 68 2.88 11.66 9.16
C ARG A 68 1.85 11.71 10.28
N ARG A 69 0.61 12.13 10.00
CA ARG A 69 -0.48 12.12 10.99
C ARG A 69 -0.82 10.72 11.47
N ILE A 70 -0.84 9.73 10.57
CA ILE A 70 -1.03 8.31 10.94
C ILE A 70 0.11 7.83 11.86
N GLY A 71 1.36 8.18 11.53
CA GLY A 71 2.53 7.85 12.34
C GLY A 71 2.46 8.47 13.74
N GLN A 72 2.13 9.75 13.84
CA GLN A 72 1.93 10.46 15.11
C GLN A 72 0.81 9.84 15.95
N ALA A 73 -0.33 9.54 15.34
CA ALA A 73 -1.46 8.91 16.04
C ALA A 73 -1.11 7.52 16.56
N THR A 74 -0.39 6.72 15.77
CA THR A 74 0.08 5.39 16.17
C THR A 74 1.09 5.47 17.32
N ALA A 75 1.99 6.44 17.27
CA ALA A 75 2.99 6.67 18.31
C ALA A 75 2.37 7.09 19.66
N ALA A 76 1.17 7.68 19.68
CA ALA A 76 0.55 8.18 20.91
C ALA A 76 0.34 7.11 22.00
N ARG A 77 0.19 5.83 21.61
CA ARG A 77 -0.08 4.75 22.58
C ARG A 77 1.16 4.17 23.24
N TYR A 78 2.22 3.95 22.46
CA TYR A 78 3.42 3.21 22.87
C TYR A 78 4.75 3.82 22.43
N GLY A 79 4.74 4.99 21.79
CA GLY A 79 5.96 5.67 21.30
C GLY A 79 6.59 5.02 20.06
N THR A 80 5.91 4.08 19.39
CA THR A 80 6.45 3.40 18.21
C THR A 80 6.61 4.39 17.05
N ASN A 81 7.84 4.57 16.58
CA ASN A 81 8.15 5.49 15.51
C ASN A 81 7.98 4.85 14.12
N TYR A 82 7.25 5.52 13.23
CA TYR A 82 7.03 5.07 11.85
C TYR A 82 7.71 6.01 10.85
N THR A 83 8.35 5.43 9.84
CA THR A 83 8.91 6.19 8.71
C THR A 83 7.89 6.28 7.59
N VAL A 84 7.75 7.45 6.96
CA VAL A 84 6.78 7.72 5.89
C VAL A 84 7.50 7.98 4.58
N GLY A 85 7.08 7.34 3.48
CA GLY A 85 7.68 7.56 2.16
C GLY A 85 7.11 6.63 1.09
N ASN A 86 7.72 6.66 -0.10
CA ASN A 86 7.45 5.75 -1.21
C ASN A 86 8.70 4.93 -1.57
#